data_AF-J9DNB5-F1
#
_entry.id   AF-J9DNB5-F1
#
_cell.length_a   1.000
_cell.length_b   1.000
_cell.length_c   1.000
_cell.angle_alpha   90.00
_cell.angle_beta   90.00
_cell.angle_gamma   90.00
#
_symmetry.space_group_name_H-M   'P 1'
#
loop_
_entity.id
_entity.type
_entity.pdbx_description
1 polymer ?
#
loop_
_entity_poly.entity_id
_entity_poly.type
_entity_poly.pdbx_seq_one_letter_code
_entity_poly.pdbx_strand_id
1 'polypeptide(L)'
;MEGDKKKKFIIFGSVGGGTALAIIVLFVLGFWHSGKADMAAFKAYTDFNATVQKEASGKFKISKKITDPTVLRVAYDKDSKTFSLLVQKNKPANAPYTEIKKKISDLFKKKKIKAADKSDYDAVIEVMDNFDPESDIDSCKIEGDLKPEELTYDKIFADDFFCWLKGSDSSQMKCMFSVFNDCLKNLTKDDKNVSFAVLAEDKKIDFIEFHKSGTGTSEEVTIKHNSFELKNKDNTAKTFNVLQYSVYALEKIESDGDAINE
;
A
#
# COMPACT_ATOMS: atom_id res chain seq x y z
N MET A 1 55.88 -14.88 30.42
CA MET A 1 54.50 -15.35 30.09
C MET A 1 53.39 -14.43 30.59
N GLU A 2 53.56 -13.67 31.68
CA GLU A 2 52.50 -12.82 32.24
C GLU A 2 52.26 -11.50 31.46
N GLY A 3 53.33 -10.92 30.88
CA GLY A 3 53.25 -9.68 30.08
C GLY A 3 52.52 -9.81 28.73
N ASP A 4 52.60 -10.98 28.08
CA ASP A 4 51.92 -11.23 26.80
C ASP A 4 50.41 -11.39 26.97
N LYS A 5 49.95 -11.94 28.11
CA LYS A 5 48.52 -12.03 28.42
C LYS A 5 47.91 -10.63 28.64
N LYS A 6 48.61 -9.74 29.35
CA LYS A 6 48.17 -8.34 29.56
C LYS A 6 48.11 -7.55 28.24
N LYS A 7 49.11 -7.67 27.36
CA LYS A 7 49.11 -7.00 26.05
C LYS A 7 47.97 -7.48 25.14
N LYS A 8 47.71 -8.79 25.07
CA LYS A 8 46.58 -9.33 24.30
C LYS A 8 45.24 -8.84 24.87
N PHE A 9 45.06 -8.82 26.19
CA PHE A 9 43.82 -8.35 26.82
C PHE A 9 43.52 -6.87 26.55
N ILE A 10 44.55 -6.02 26.53
CA ILE A 10 44.41 -4.59 26.21
C ILE A 10 44.05 -4.38 24.72
N ILE A 11 44.67 -5.14 23.81
CA ILE A 11 44.36 -5.06 22.37
C ILE A 11 42.95 -5.59 22.07
N PHE A 12 42.54 -6.70 22.68
CA PHE A 12 41.18 -7.21 22.54
C PHE A 12 40.14 -6.26 23.17
N GLY A 13 40.47 -5.62 24.29
CA GLY A 13 39.62 -4.61 24.94
C GLY A 13 39.50 -3.31 24.13
N SER A 14 40.58 -2.84 23.50
CA SER A 14 40.56 -1.62 22.69
C SER A 14 39.90 -1.83 21.32
N VAL A 15 40.09 -2.99 20.70
CA VAL A 15 39.39 -3.37 19.47
C VAL A 15 37.89 -3.58 19.77
N GLY A 16 37.55 -4.33 20.83
CA GLY A 16 36.15 -4.53 21.24
C GLY A 16 35.44 -3.23 21.62
N GLY A 17 36.11 -2.34 22.36
CA GLY A 17 35.58 -1.02 22.72
C GLY A 17 35.42 -0.09 21.51
N GLY A 18 36.37 -0.10 20.59
CA GLY A 18 36.29 0.68 19.34
C GLY A 18 35.17 0.20 18.43
N THR A 19 34.99 -1.12 18.29
CA THR A 19 33.89 -1.70 17.52
C THR A 19 32.52 -1.39 18.16
N ALA A 20 32.40 -1.49 19.49
CA ALA A 20 31.17 -1.14 20.18
C ALA A 20 30.81 0.34 20.02
N LEU A 21 31.79 1.25 20.12
CA LEU A 21 31.58 2.68 19.90
C LEU A 21 31.15 2.98 18.45
N ALA A 22 31.81 2.37 17.46
CA ALA A 22 31.44 2.52 16.05
C ALA A 22 30.01 2.04 15.77
N ILE A 23 29.62 0.91 16.37
CA ILE A 23 28.25 0.38 16.29
C ILE A 23 27.25 1.38 16.89
N ILE A 24 27.52 1.93 18.08
CA ILE A 24 26.65 2.92 18.73
C ILE A 24 26.50 4.18 17.86
N VAL A 25 27.61 4.71 17.32
CA VAL A 25 27.58 5.88 16.44
C VAL A 25 26.76 5.60 15.18
N LEU A 26 26.93 4.42 14.56
CA LEU A 26 26.12 3.99 13.41
C LEU A 26 24.63 3.88 13.76
N PHE A 27 24.28 3.35 14.93
CA PHE A 27 22.89 3.31 15.38
C PHE A 27 22.30 4.71 15.59
N VAL A 28 23.02 5.63 16.25
CA VAL A 28 22.55 7.00 16.49
C VAL A 28 22.35 7.74 15.17
N LEU A 29 23.31 7.65 14.25
CA LEU A 29 23.18 8.23 12.91
C LEU A 29 22.01 7.61 12.16
N GLY A 30 21.86 6.29 12.20
CA GLY A 30 20.75 5.61 11.54
C GLY A 30 19.38 6.00 12.07
N PHE A 31 19.24 6.19 13.38
CA PHE A 31 18.00 6.69 13.98
C PHE A 31 17.67 8.11 13.52
N TRP A 32 18.67 8.99 13.43
CA TRP A 32 18.47 10.38 13.01
C TRP A 32 18.10 10.49 11.53
N HIS A 33 18.83 9.79 10.66
CA HIS A 33 18.58 9.76 9.21
C HIS A 33 17.21 9.15 8.88
N SER A 34 16.86 8.02 9.50
CA SER A 34 15.52 7.44 9.36
C SER A 34 14.43 8.40 9.84
N GLY A 35 14.63 9.10 10.96
CA GLY A 35 13.64 10.05 11.47
C GLY A 35 13.40 11.23 10.52
N LYS A 36 14.46 11.77 9.91
CA LYS A 36 14.35 12.84 8.90
C LYS A 36 13.58 12.38 7.67
N ALA A 37 13.89 11.20 7.16
CA ALA A 37 13.22 10.64 5.99
C ALA A 37 11.74 10.32 6.27
N ASP A 38 11.42 9.83 7.46
CA ASP A 38 10.04 9.62 7.89
C ASP A 38 9.28 10.97 7.89
N MET A 39 9.84 12.03 8.47
CA MET A 39 9.24 13.37 8.45
C MET A 39 9.05 13.93 7.03
N ALA A 40 10.04 13.75 6.15
CA ALA A 40 9.97 14.20 4.76
C ALA A 40 8.86 13.46 3.99
N ALA A 41 8.80 12.14 4.12
CA ALA A 41 7.75 11.32 3.52
C ALA A 41 6.36 11.74 4.03
N PHE A 42 6.19 11.92 5.34
CA PHE A 42 4.92 12.35 5.93
C PHE A 42 4.45 13.69 5.39
N LYS A 43 5.36 14.67 5.34
CA LYS A 43 5.04 15.97 4.79
C LYS A 43 4.61 15.85 3.33
N ALA A 44 5.37 15.11 2.52
CA ALA A 44 5.06 14.93 1.10
C ALA A 44 3.67 14.30 0.88
N TYR A 45 3.36 13.17 1.52
CA TYR A 45 2.05 12.52 1.37
C TYR A 45 0.89 13.32 1.99
N THR A 46 1.12 14.08 3.05
CA THR A 46 0.08 14.90 3.68
C THR A 46 -0.22 16.15 2.86
N ASP A 47 0.82 16.87 2.43
CA ASP A 47 0.70 18.07 1.60
C ASP A 47 0.09 17.72 0.23
N PHE A 48 0.34 16.50 -0.25
CA PHE A 48 -0.24 16.00 -1.51
C PHE A 48 -1.77 16.03 -1.52
N ASN A 49 -2.46 15.80 -0.39
CA ASN A 49 -3.91 15.91 -0.32
C ASN A 49 -4.37 17.32 -0.73
N ALA A 50 -3.72 18.36 -0.22
CA ALA A 50 -4.06 19.74 -0.59
C ALA A 50 -3.78 20.03 -2.08
N THR A 51 -2.75 19.40 -2.66
CA THR A 51 -2.45 19.50 -4.10
C THR A 51 -3.57 18.87 -4.93
N VAL A 52 -3.93 17.61 -4.64
CA VAL A 52 -5.00 16.88 -5.35
C VAL A 52 -6.32 17.64 -5.30
N GLN A 53 -6.69 18.19 -4.14
CA GLN A 53 -7.94 18.94 -4.01
C GLN A 53 -7.98 20.26 -4.81
N LYS A 54 -6.83 20.85 -5.13
CA LYS A 54 -6.72 22.10 -5.90
C LYS A 54 -6.74 21.89 -7.41
N GLU A 55 -6.48 20.68 -7.90
CA GLU A 55 -6.51 20.40 -9.34
C GLU A 55 -7.93 20.47 -9.89
N ALA A 56 -8.07 20.78 -11.18
CA ALA A 56 -9.39 20.98 -11.81
C ALA A 56 -10.30 19.74 -11.63
N SER A 57 -11.58 19.97 -11.30
CA SER A 57 -12.55 18.93 -10.90
C SER A 57 -12.86 17.87 -11.96
N GLY A 58 -12.52 18.10 -13.23
CA GLY A 58 -12.81 17.18 -14.33
C GLY A 58 -11.82 16.02 -14.51
N LYS A 59 -10.54 16.21 -14.14
CA LYS A 59 -9.43 15.33 -14.54
C LYS A 59 -9.18 14.15 -13.58
N PHE A 60 -9.45 14.35 -12.29
CA PHE A 60 -9.19 13.37 -11.22
C PHE A 60 -10.43 13.22 -10.35
N LYS A 61 -10.99 12.01 -10.25
CA LYS A 61 -12.28 11.79 -9.59
C LYS A 61 -12.15 10.93 -8.35
N ILE A 62 -11.44 9.81 -8.44
CA ILE A 62 -11.31 8.81 -7.38
C ILE A 62 -10.32 9.27 -6.31
N SER A 63 -9.14 9.75 -6.71
CA SER A 63 -8.11 10.20 -5.77
C SER A 63 -8.62 11.30 -4.84
N LYS A 64 -9.40 12.26 -5.37
CA LYS A 64 -10.03 13.33 -4.58
C LYS A 64 -11.00 12.83 -3.52
N LYS A 65 -11.53 11.61 -3.67
CA LYS A 65 -12.50 11.02 -2.75
C LYS A 65 -11.81 10.28 -1.60
N ILE A 66 -10.54 9.92 -1.74
CA ILE A 66 -9.77 9.23 -0.72
C ILE A 66 -9.20 10.27 0.25
N THR A 67 -10.02 10.69 1.22
CA THR A 67 -9.68 11.68 2.26
C THR A 67 -9.75 11.12 3.68
N ASP A 68 -10.28 9.91 3.81
CA ASP A 68 -10.66 9.27 5.06
C ASP A 68 -10.44 7.75 4.93
N PRO A 69 -10.52 6.97 6.03
CA PRO A 69 -10.53 5.52 5.97
C PRO A 69 -11.53 5.00 4.94
N THR A 70 -11.08 4.08 4.09
CA THR A 70 -11.84 3.64 2.92
C THR A 70 -11.50 2.21 2.52
N VAL A 71 -12.42 1.58 1.80
CA VAL A 71 -12.14 0.38 1.00
C VAL A 71 -12.05 0.82 -0.47
N LEU A 72 -10.98 0.44 -1.15
CA LEU A 72 -10.84 0.57 -2.60
C LEU A 72 -10.90 -0.83 -3.22
N ARG A 73 -11.72 -1.01 -4.25
CA ARG A 73 -11.64 -2.16 -5.15
C ARG A 73 -11.08 -1.72 -6.48
N VAL A 74 -10.28 -2.61 -7.08
CA VAL A 74 -9.78 -2.46 -8.44
C VAL A 74 -10.10 -3.72 -9.22
N ALA A 75 -10.81 -3.55 -10.33
CA ALA A 75 -11.02 -4.57 -11.35
C ALA A 75 -10.33 -4.15 -12.64
N TYR A 76 -9.98 -5.13 -13.47
CA TYR A 76 -9.43 -4.89 -14.81
C TYR A 76 -10.28 -5.62 -15.83
N ASP A 77 -10.84 -4.86 -16.77
CA ASP A 77 -11.52 -5.40 -17.94
C ASP A 77 -10.51 -5.52 -19.08
N LYS A 78 -10.19 -6.76 -19.46
CA LYS A 78 -9.22 -7.04 -20.52
C LYS A 78 -9.73 -6.69 -21.91
N ASP A 79 -11.03 -6.78 -22.15
CA ASP A 79 -11.61 -6.57 -23.47
C ASP A 79 -11.54 -5.08 -23.83
N SER A 80 -11.84 -4.21 -22.87
CA SER A 80 -11.65 -2.76 -23.00
C SER A 80 -10.25 -2.28 -22.60
N LYS A 81 -9.42 -3.13 -21.98
CA LYS A 81 -8.13 -2.77 -21.35
C LYS A 81 -8.24 -1.64 -20.33
N THR A 82 -9.33 -1.62 -19.57
CA THR A 82 -9.61 -0.55 -18.61
C THR A 82 -9.59 -1.05 -17.18
N PHE A 83 -9.06 -0.22 -16.28
CA PHE A 83 -9.27 -0.41 -14.85
C PHE A 83 -10.66 0.10 -14.46
N SER A 84 -11.24 -0.48 -13.41
CA SER A 84 -12.43 0.03 -12.76
C SER A 84 -12.14 0.12 -11.28
N LEU A 85 -12.05 1.37 -10.80
CA LEU A 85 -11.80 1.70 -9.40
C LEU A 85 -13.14 1.95 -8.71
N LEU A 86 -13.35 1.42 -7.50
CA LEU A 86 -14.55 1.63 -6.71
C LEU A 86 -14.15 1.97 -5.27
N VAL A 87 -14.66 3.07 -4.72
CA VAL A 87 -14.27 3.58 -3.39
C VAL A 87 -15.47 3.61 -2.45
N GLN A 88 -15.38 2.91 -1.32
CA GLN A 88 -16.37 2.92 -0.24
C GLN A 88 -15.79 3.57 1.01
N LYS A 89 -16.22 4.81 1.29
CA LYS A 89 -15.73 5.61 2.42
C LYS A 89 -16.35 5.20 3.75
N ASN A 90 -15.59 5.34 4.84
CA ASN A 90 -16.12 5.26 6.19
C ASN A 90 -16.88 6.55 6.56
N LYS A 91 -18.21 6.59 6.36
CA LYS A 91 -19.07 7.68 6.84
C LYS A 91 -19.73 7.29 8.19
N PRO A 92 -20.05 8.23 9.09
CA PRO A 92 -20.56 7.97 10.45
C PRO A 92 -21.82 7.08 10.57
N ALA A 93 -22.53 6.84 9.47
CA ALA A 93 -23.72 5.96 9.41
C ALA A 93 -23.56 4.79 8.42
N ASN A 94 -22.34 4.51 7.94
CA ASN A 94 -22.11 3.56 6.84
C ASN A 94 -21.98 2.11 7.36
N ALA A 95 -23.13 1.46 7.62
CA ALA A 95 -23.18 0.02 7.86
C ALA A 95 -22.46 -0.80 6.77
N PRO A 96 -22.58 -0.47 5.47
CA PRO A 96 -21.83 -1.14 4.40
C PRO A 96 -20.30 -1.13 4.56
N TYR A 97 -19.67 -0.01 4.97
CA TYR A 97 -18.21 0.02 5.21
C TYR A 97 -17.80 -0.94 6.33
N THR A 98 -18.52 -0.91 7.44
CA THR A 98 -18.22 -1.74 8.62
C THR A 98 -18.41 -3.23 8.30
N GLU A 99 -19.45 -3.55 7.54
CA GLU A 99 -19.75 -4.91 7.10
C GLU A 99 -18.68 -5.46 6.15
N ILE A 100 -18.33 -4.70 5.10
CA ILE A 100 -17.29 -5.09 4.15
C ILE A 100 -15.94 -5.24 4.85
N LYS A 101 -15.58 -4.29 5.72
CA LYS A 101 -14.37 -4.38 6.54
C LYS A 101 -14.33 -5.65 7.37
N LYS A 102 -15.45 -6.03 8.00
CA LYS A 102 -15.55 -7.27 8.77
C LYS A 102 -15.40 -8.50 7.88
N LYS A 103 -16.08 -8.56 6.74
CA LYS A 103 -15.96 -9.66 5.75
C LYS A 103 -14.51 -9.83 5.30
N ILE A 104 -13.89 -8.73 4.87
CA ILE A 104 -12.48 -8.67 4.51
C ILE A 104 -11.58 -9.20 5.65
N SER A 105 -11.81 -8.74 6.88
CA SER A 105 -11.01 -9.16 8.05
C SER A 105 -11.16 -10.64 8.38
N ASP A 106 -12.33 -11.22 8.15
CA ASP A 106 -12.57 -12.65 8.37
C ASP A 106 -11.98 -13.51 7.24
N LEU A 107 -12.02 -13.01 6.00
CA LEU A 107 -11.36 -13.64 4.84
C LEU A 107 -9.84 -13.67 5.01
N PHE A 108 -9.21 -12.68 5.65
CA PHE A 108 -7.75 -12.67 5.91
C PHE A 108 -7.24 -13.86 6.70
N LYS A 109 -8.08 -14.42 7.55
CA LYS A 109 -7.72 -15.60 8.35
C LYS A 109 -7.63 -16.86 7.48
N LYS A 110 -8.11 -16.80 6.24
CA LYS A 110 -8.21 -17.92 5.31
C LYS A 110 -7.27 -17.68 4.12
N LYS A 111 -6.31 -18.57 3.93
CA LYS A 111 -5.40 -18.51 2.77
C LYS A 111 -6.02 -19.04 1.49
N LYS A 112 -7.02 -19.92 1.63
CA LYS A 112 -7.64 -20.66 0.55
C LYS A 112 -9.08 -21.03 0.93
N ILE A 113 -10.01 -20.83 0.02
CA ILE A 113 -11.45 -21.09 0.21
C ILE A 113 -11.94 -21.89 -0.99
N LYS A 114 -12.64 -23.00 -0.76
CA LYS A 114 -13.22 -23.82 -1.82
C LYS A 114 -14.66 -23.40 -2.08
N ALA A 115 -15.16 -23.56 -3.30
CA ALA A 115 -16.57 -23.31 -3.62
C ALA A 115 -17.55 -24.19 -2.84
N ALA A 116 -17.08 -25.36 -2.35
CA ALA A 116 -17.84 -26.20 -1.44
C ALA A 116 -18.11 -25.51 -0.07
N ASP A 117 -17.24 -24.60 0.36
CA ASP A 117 -17.38 -23.81 1.59
C ASP A 117 -18.28 -22.59 1.33
N LYS A 118 -19.54 -22.87 0.95
CA LYS A 118 -20.46 -21.92 0.32
C LYS A 118 -20.53 -20.54 1.00
N SER A 119 -20.64 -20.48 2.32
CA SER A 119 -20.73 -19.20 3.05
C SER A 119 -19.49 -18.32 2.90
N ASP A 120 -18.30 -18.93 2.95
CA ASP A 120 -17.05 -18.18 2.80
C ASP A 120 -16.81 -17.80 1.35
N TYR A 121 -17.16 -18.71 0.44
CA TYR A 121 -17.06 -18.49 -0.99
C TYR A 121 -17.99 -17.35 -1.44
N ASP A 122 -19.24 -17.35 -1.00
CA ASP A 122 -20.21 -16.29 -1.27
C ASP A 122 -19.71 -14.94 -0.71
N ALA A 123 -19.06 -14.93 0.46
CA ALA A 123 -18.46 -13.71 1.02
C ALA A 123 -17.28 -13.18 0.20
N VAL A 124 -16.46 -14.07 -0.38
CA VAL A 124 -15.40 -13.69 -1.33
C VAL A 124 -16.01 -13.05 -2.57
N ILE A 125 -17.01 -13.71 -3.17
CA ILE A 125 -17.72 -13.20 -4.33
C ILE A 125 -18.36 -11.85 -4.02
N GLU A 126 -18.93 -11.66 -2.84
CA GLU A 126 -19.51 -10.37 -2.46
C GLU A 126 -18.46 -9.25 -2.39
N VAL A 127 -17.28 -9.52 -1.81
CA VAL A 127 -16.17 -8.55 -1.79
C VAL A 127 -15.60 -8.31 -3.20
N MET A 128 -15.60 -9.34 -4.05
CA MET A 128 -15.09 -9.26 -5.43
C MET A 128 -16.07 -8.57 -6.40
N ASP A 129 -17.37 -8.81 -6.28
CA ASP A 129 -18.37 -8.49 -7.30
C ASP A 129 -19.39 -7.44 -6.82
N ASN A 130 -19.82 -7.47 -5.56
CA ASN A 130 -20.89 -6.63 -5.00
C ASN A 130 -20.35 -5.41 -4.25
N PHE A 131 -19.94 -4.37 -5.00
CA PHE A 131 -20.14 -3.01 -4.49
C PHE A 131 -21.51 -2.60 -5.02
N ASP A 132 -22.50 -2.48 -4.13
CA ASP A 132 -23.85 -2.06 -4.49
C ASP A 132 -23.79 -0.75 -5.30
N PRO A 133 -24.15 -0.75 -6.61
CA PRO A 133 -24.02 0.41 -7.50
C PRO A 133 -24.80 1.65 -7.04
N GLU A 134 -25.70 1.53 -6.06
CA GLU A 134 -26.42 2.64 -5.45
C GLU A 134 -25.65 3.37 -4.33
N SER A 135 -24.50 2.85 -3.88
CA SER A 135 -23.59 3.60 -3.01
C SER A 135 -22.78 4.62 -3.83
N ASP A 136 -22.22 5.67 -3.19
CA ASP A 136 -21.37 6.70 -3.81
C ASP A 136 -20.13 6.05 -4.49
N ILE A 137 -20.33 5.45 -5.65
CA ILE A 137 -19.34 4.73 -6.43
C ILE A 137 -18.86 5.67 -7.52
N ASP A 138 -17.67 6.20 -7.30
CA ASP A 138 -16.92 6.83 -8.36
C ASP A 138 -16.15 5.73 -9.11
N SER A 139 -16.13 5.78 -10.45
CA SER A 139 -15.31 4.90 -11.29
C SER A 139 -14.46 5.71 -12.28
N CYS A 140 -13.26 5.19 -12.56
CA CYS A 140 -12.35 5.71 -13.58
C CYS A 140 -11.88 4.53 -14.42
N LYS A 141 -11.86 4.72 -15.74
CA LYS A 141 -11.14 3.86 -16.69
C LYS A 141 -9.68 4.30 -16.69
N ILE A 142 -8.74 3.47 -17.14
CA ILE A 142 -7.35 3.87 -17.39
C ILE A 142 -6.86 2.97 -18.52
N GLU A 143 -6.41 3.57 -19.63
CA GLU A 143 -5.76 2.88 -20.73
C GLU A 143 -4.22 3.07 -20.67
N GLY A 144 -3.43 1.99 -20.78
CA GLY A 144 -1.97 2.08 -21.00
C GLY A 144 -1.06 1.22 -20.10
N ASP A 145 0.24 1.27 -20.40
CA ASP A 145 1.29 0.59 -19.63
C ASP A 145 1.50 1.28 -18.27
N LEU A 146 1.13 0.58 -17.20
CA LEU A 146 1.20 1.11 -15.84
C LEU A 146 2.65 1.27 -15.35
N LYS A 147 3.13 2.52 -15.33
CA LYS A 147 4.38 2.92 -14.68
C LYS A 147 4.17 4.16 -13.79
N PRO A 148 3.28 4.10 -12.78
CA PRO A 148 3.10 5.22 -11.87
C PRO A 148 4.40 5.51 -11.13
N GLU A 149 4.79 6.78 -11.11
CA GLU A 149 6.03 7.23 -10.50
C GLU A 149 5.90 7.35 -8.98
N GLU A 150 6.94 6.94 -8.25
CA GLU A 150 7.01 7.14 -6.81
C GLU A 150 7.05 8.63 -6.44
N LEU A 151 6.42 8.99 -5.32
CA LEU A 151 6.49 10.35 -4.81
C LEU A 151 7.94 10.66 -4.41
N THR A 152 8.54 11.65 -5.06
CA THR A 152 9.91 12.09 -4.77
C THR A 152 9.90 13.10 -3.63
N TYR A 153 10.80 12.92 -2.66
CA TYR A 153 11.03 13.85 -1.55
C TYR A 153 12.51 13.86 -1.17
N ASP A 154 12.95 14.95 -0.54
CA ASP A 154 14.35 15.18 -0.18
C ASP A 154 14.87 14.07 0.75
N LYS A 155 15.84 13.30 0.26
CA LYS A 155 16.53 12.24 0.99
C LYS A 155 17.94 12.04 0.42
N ILE A 156 18.88 11.66 1.27
CA ILE A 156 20.22 11.22 0.84
C ILE A 156 20.33 9.69 0.88
N PHE A 157 21.31 9.11 0.18
CA PHE A 157 21.50 7.65 0.12
C PHE A 157 21.56 6.97 1.49
N ALA A 158 22.20 7.60 2.47
CA ALA A 158 22.28 7.08 3.84
C ALA A 158 20.89 6.92 4.47
N ASP A 159 19.93 7.77 4.11
CA ASP A 159 18.56 7.70 4.61
C ASP A 159 17.88 6.41 4.15
N ASP A 160 18.03 6.02 2.88
CA ASP A 160 17.40 4.82 2.33
C ASP A 160 17.92 3.53 2.98
N PHE A 161 19.25 3.45 3.21
CA PHE A 161 19.87 2.31 3.89
C PHE A 161 19.37 2.15 5.33
N PHE A 162 19.32 3.24 6.10
CA PHE A 162 18.88 3.21 7.49
C PHE A 162 17.36 3.07 7.64
N CYS A 163 16.57 3.64 6.72
CA CYS A 163 15.13 3.43 6.68
C CYS A 163 14.80 1.96 6.45
N TRP A 164 15.47 1.32 5.49
CA TRP A 164 15.30 -0.10 5.19
C TRP A 164 15.67 -0.98 6.40
N LEU A 165 16.85 -0.78 6.98
CA LEU A 165 17.32 -1.57 8.14
C LEU A 165 16.37 -1.47 9.36
N LYS A 166 15.76 -0.31 9.58
CA LYS A 166 14.90 -0.06 10.75
C LYS A 166 13.44 -0.42 10.48
N GLY A 167 13.04 -0.64 9.22
CA GLY A 167 11.64 -0.74 8.83
C GLY A 167 10.88 0.53 9.21
N SER A 168 11.42 1.68 8.78
CA SER A 168 10.87 3.00 9.06
C SER A 168 9.59 3.26 8.28
N ASP A 169 8.81 4.27 8.69
CA ASP A 169 7.53 4.56 8.07
C ASP A 169 7.70 5.04 6.61
N SER A 170 8.76 5.78 6.29
CA SER A 170 9.15 6.12 4.92
C SER A 170 9.33 4.87 4.05
N SER A 171 10.04 3.85 4.57
CA SER A 171 10.18 2.56 3.88
C SER A 171 8.84 1.83 3.75
N GLN A 172 8.00 1.84 4.79
CA GLN A 172 6.67 1.24 4.74
C GLN A 172 5.80 1.89 3.66
N MET A 173 5.79 3.23 3.56
CA MET A 173 5.04 3.97 2.54
C MET A 173 5.49 3.64 1.11
N LYS A 174 6.80 3.52 0.88
CA LYS A 174 7.32 3.05 -0.41
C LYS A 174 6.86 1.63 -0.72
N CYS A 175 6.94 0.72 0.25
CA CYS A 175 6.46 -0.65 0.07
C CYS A 175 4.96 -0.70 -0.23
N MET A 176 4.13 0.12 0.44
CA MET A 176 2.70 0.24 0.15
C MET A 176 2.47 0.63 -1.31
N PHE A 177 3.18 1.64 -1.83
CA PHE A 177 3.09 2.06 -3.22
C PHE A 177 3.55 0.97 -4.20
N SER A 178 4.69 0.32 -3.91
CA SER A 178 5.19 -0.79 -4.74
C SER A 178 4.22 -1.96 -4.80
N VAL A 179 3.65 -2.38 -3.65
CA VAL A 179 2.68 -3.47 -3.61
C VAL A 179 1.42 -3.11 -4.39
N PHE A 180 0.92 -1.88 -4.26
CA PHE A 180 -0.21 -1.43 -5.08
C PHE A 180 0.08 -1.61 -6.58
N ASN A 181 1.24 -1.18 -7.05
CA ASN A 181 1.64 -1.31 -8.45
C ASN A 181 1.82 -2.77 -8.90
N ASP A 182 2.36 -3.61 -8.04
CA ASP A 182 2.53 -5.04 -8.34
C ASP A 182 1.17 -5.76 -8.42
N CYS A 183 0.21 -5.42 -7.54
CA CYS A 183 -1.16 -5.90 -7.64
C CYS A 183 -1.82 -5.47 -8.97
N LEU A 184 -1.63 -4.21 -9.39
CA LEU A 184 -2.16 -3.75 -10.69
C LEU A 184 -1.54 -4.51 -11.87
N LYS A 185 -0.22 -4.76 -11.86
CA LYS A 185 0.44 -5.57 -12.89
C LYS A 185 -0.10 -7.00 -12.90
N ASN A 186 -0.40 -7.59 -11.75
CA ASN A 186 -0.97 -8.94 -11.69
C ASN A 186 -2.37 -8.98 -12.32
N LEU A 187 -3.21 -7.96 -12.07
CA LEU A 187 -4.53 -7.84 -12.71
C LEU A 187 -4.45 -7.82 -14.25
N THR A 188 -3.41 -7.19 -14.82
CA THR A 188 -3.24 -7.13 -16.29
C THR A 188 -2.74 -8.44 -16.91
N LYS A 189 -2.09 -9.31 -16.14
CA LYS A 189 -1.47 -10.55 -16.64
C LYS A 189 -2.42 -11.74 -16.65
N ASP A 190 -3.32 -11.82 -15.66
CA ASP A 190 -4.20 -12.98 -15.46
C ASP A 190 -5.61 -12.76 -16.03
N ASP A 191 -6.08 -13.77 -16.77
CA ASP A 191 -7.19 -13.65 -17.73
C ASP A 191 -8.59 -13.80 -17.09
N LYS A 192 -8.95 -12.96 -16.10
CA LYS A 192 -10.27 -12.88 -15.39
C LYS A 192 -10.35 -13.55 -14.01
N ASN A 193 -9.23 -14.00 -13.47
CA ASN A 193 -9.20 -14.75 -12.21
C ASN A 193 -8.66 -13.96 -11.02
N VAL A 194 -8.27 -12.70 -11.20
CA VAL A 194 -7.67 -11.89 -10.14
C VAL A 194 -8.54 -10.70 -9.82
N SER A 195 -8.80 -10.46 -8.54
CA SER A 195 -9.42 -9.25 -8.04
C SER A 195 -8.60 -8.66 -6.92
N PHE A 196 -8.61 -7.34 -6.82
CA PHE A 196 -7.77 -6.59 -5.89
C PHE A 196 -8.63 -5.66 -5.04
N ALA A 197 -8.43 -5.74 -3.73
CA ALA A 197 -9.05 -4.83 -2.78
C ALA A 197 -7.99 -4.26 -1.82
N VAL A 198 -8.23 -3.03 -1.37
CA VAL A 198 -7.39 -2.31 -0.42
C VAL A 198 -8.28 -1.78 0.70
N LEU A 199 -7.97 -2.15 1.94
CA LEU A 199 -8.56 -1.54 3.13
C LEU A 199 -7.53 -0.55 3.70
N ALA A 200 -7.80 0.74 3.59
CA ALA A 200 -6.96 1.79 4.17
C ALA A 200 -7.65 2.41 5.38
N GLU A 201 -6.94 2.38 6.51
CA GLU A 201 -7.35 3.03 7.76
C GLU A 201 -6.43 4.23 8.04
N ASP A 202 -6.42 4.70 9.28
CA ASP A 202 -5.51 5.79 9.66
C ASP A 202 -4.06 5.34 9.59
N LYS A 203 -3.69 4.24 10.25
CA LYS A 203 -2.29 3.81 10.36
C LYS A 203 -2.00 2.49 9.67
N LYS A 204 -3.05 1.77 9.26
CA LYS A 204 -2.94 0.44 8.69
C LYS A 204 -3.46 0.44 7.26
N ILE A 205 -2.83 -0.33 6.40
CA ILE A 205 -3.34 -0.61 5.06
C ILE A 205 -3.15 -2.09 4.74
N ASP A 206 -4.21 -2.71 4.25
CA ASP A 206 -4.24 -4.11 3.86
C ASP A 206 -4.51 -4.19 2.35
N PHE A 207 -3.60 -4.82 1.62
CA PHE A 207 -3.72 -5.15 0.20
C PHE A 207 -4.11 -6.62 0.06
N ILE A 208 -5.10 -6.89 -0.79
CA ILE A 208 -5.78 -8.19 -0.83
C ILE A 208 -5.95 -8.59 -2.29
N GLU A 209 -5.31 -9.67 -2.69
CA GLU A 209 -5.48 -10.27 -4.01
C GLU A 209 -6.26 -11.58 -3.87
N PHE A 210 -7.36 -11.68 -4.60
CA PHE A 210 -8.17 -12.87 -4.74
C PHE A 210 -7.83 -13.53 -6.06
N HIS A 211 -7.29 -14.76 -6.02
CA HIS A 211 -6.96 -15.55 -7.19
C HIS A 211 -7.91 -16.73 -7.29
N LYS A 212 -8.86 -16.64 -8.21
CA LYS A 212 -9.82 -17.69 -8.54
C LYS A 212 -9.17 -18.74 -9.44
N SER A 213 -9.46 -20.02 -9.21
CA SER A 213 -8.98 -21.11 -10.05
C SER A 213 -9.95 -22.29 -10.02
N GLY A 214 -9.85 -23.16 -11.03
CA GLY A 214 -10.77 -24.30 -11.18
C GLY A 214 -12.10 -23.90 -11.82
N THR A 215 -13.00 -24.88 -11.97
CA THR A 215 -14.34 -24.67 -12.53
C THR A 215 -15.39 -25.50 -11.77
N GLY A 216 -16.59 -24.94 -11.62
CA GLY A 216 -17.73 -25.63 -11.01
C GLY A 216 -17.46 -26.03 -9.55
N THR A 217 -17.63 -27.31 -9.22
CA THR A 217 -17.45 -27.79 -7.84
C THR A 217 -15.99 -27.86 -7.40
N SER A 218 -15.03 -27.76 -8.33
CA SER A 218 -13.58 -27.73 -8.04
C SER A 218 -13.02 -26.32 -7.85
N GLU A 219 -13.89 -25.32 -7.97
CA GLU A 219 -13.53 -23.92 -7.93
C GLU A 219 -13.02 -23.53 -6.54
N GLU A 220 -11.99 -22.70 -6.50
CA GLU A 220 -11.35 -22.24 -5.28
C GLU A 220 -10.79 -20.84 -5.46
N VAL A 221 -10.69 -20.10 -4.36
CA VAL A 221 -10.04 -18.80 -4.30
C VAL A 221 -8.87 -18.87 -3.34
N THR A 222 -7.70 -18.49 -3.82
CA THR A 222 -6.50 -18.25 -3.01
C THR A 222 -6.43 -16.77 -2.67
N ILE A 223 -6.15 -16.44 -1.41
CA ILE A 223 -6.07 -15.07 -0.93
C ILE A 223 -4.60 -14.77 -0.63
N LYS A 224 -4.06 -13.73 -1.26
CA LYS A 224 -2.79 -13.12 -0.87
C LYS A 224 -3.07 -11.82 -0.12
N HIS A 225 -2.33 -11.61 0.96
CA HIS A 225 -2.54 -10.48 1.86
C HIS A 225 -1.19 -9.86 2.20
N ASN A 226 -1.08 -8.54 1.99
CA ASN A 226 0.05 -7.74 2.44
C ASN A 226 -0.48 -6.64 3.36
N SER A 227 0.01 -6.60 4.60
CA SER A 227 -0.38 -5.62 5.62
C SER A 227 0.80 -4.73 5.96
N PHE A 228 0.55 -3.43 6.02
CA PHE A 228 1.52 -2.42 6.44
C PHE A 228 0.94 -1.54 7.54
N GLU A 229 1.78 -1.13 8.48
CA GLU A 229 1.39 -0.30 9.61
C GLU A 229 2.43 0.80 9.85
N LEU A 230 1.94 2.05 9.94
CA LEU A 230 2.74 3.23 10.29
C LEU A 230 2.88 3.33 11.81
N LYS A 231 4.11 3.52 12.27
CA LYS A 231 4.48 3.53 13.69
C LYS A 231 4.45 4.93 14.32
N ASN A 232 4.34 5.98 13.51
CA ASN A 232 4.40 7.35 14.02
C ASN A 232 3.30 7.63 15.07
N LYS A 233 3.75 8.18 16.22
CA LYS A 233 2.92 8.51 17.38
C LYS A 233 2.20 9.84 17.24
N ASP A 234 2.70 10.74 16.39
CA ASP A 234 2.19 12.12 16.29
C ASP A 234 0.94 12.27 15.40
N ASN A 235 0.29 11.15 15.04
CA ASN A 235 -1.03 11.04 14.38
C ASN A 235 -1.21 11.76 13.02
N THR A 236 -0.16 12.36 12.45
CA THR A 236 -0.24 13.09 11.17
C THR A 236 -0.15 12.18 9.94
N ALA A 237 0.62 11.09 10.02
CA ALA A 237 0.78 10.17 8.92
C ALA A 237 -0.45 9.27 8.76
N LYS A 238 -1.06 9.28 7.57
CA LYS A 238 -2.24 8.47 7.25
C LYS A 238 -1.97 7.55 6.06
N THR A 239 -2.29 6.26 6.18
CA THR A 239 -2.09 5.31 5.08
C THR A 239 -3.03 5.57 3.90
N PHE A 240 -4.22 6.12 4.14
CA PHE A 240 -5.11 6.55 3.06
C PHE A 240 -4.51 7.68 2.20
N ASN A 241 -3.56 8.49 2.70
CA ASN A 241 -2.85 9.47 1.87
C ASN A 241 -1.92 8.80 0.86
N VAL A 242 -1.30 7.68 1.24
CA VAL A 242 -0.48 6.87 0.31
C VAL A 242 -1.38 6.27 -0.77
N LEU A 243 -2.55 5.74 -0.37
CA LEU A 243 -3.54 5.23 -1.31
C LEU A 243 -4.07 6.31 -2.27
N GLN A 244 -4.36 7.52 -1.75
CA GLN A 244 -4.76 8.67 -2.56
C GLN A 244 -3.70 8.98 -3.63
N TYR A 245 -2.42 9.01 -3.25
CA TYR A 245 -1.32 9.21 -4.19
C TYR A 245 -1.23 8.10 -5.23
N SER A 246 -1.31 6.83 -4.81
CA SER A 246 -1.30 5.67 -5.70
C SER A 246 -2.40 5.74 -6.76
N VAL A 247 -3.62 6.08 -6.35
CA VAL A 247 -4.76 6.23 -7.26
C VAL A 247 -4.59 7.45 -8.16
N TYR A 248 -4.10 8.58 -7.63
CA TYR A 248 -3.83 9.76 -8.44
C TYR A 248 -2.79 9.48 -9.53
N ALA A 249 -1.68 8.81 -9.18
CA ALA A 249 -0.62 8.48 -10.12
C ALA A 249 -1.14 7.57 -11.24
N LEU A 250 -2.12 6.72 -10.94
CA LEU A 250 -2.84 5.90 -11.91
C LEU A 250 -3.75 6.76 -12.82
N GLU A 251 -4.59 7.63 -12.25
CA GLU A 251 -5.48 8.53 -13.02
C GLU A 251 -4.71 9.49 -13.93
N LYS A 252 -3.50 9.92 -13.53
CA LYS A 252 -2.66 10.85 -14.31
C LYS A 252 -2.10 10.24 -15.59
N ILE A 253 -1.87 8.93 -15.61
CA ILE A 253 -1.35 8.22 -16.80
C ILE A 253 -2.36 8.31 -17.96
N GLU A 254 -3.64 8.08 -17.69
CA GLU A 254 -4.69 8.15 -18.72
C GLU A 254 -4.85 9.58 -19.26
N SER A 255 -4.91 10.50 -18.32
CA SER A 255 -4.99 11.94 -18.53
C SER A 255 -3.92 12.54 -19.45
N ASP A 256 -2.71 11.99 -19.44
CA ASP A 256 -1.62 12.44 -20.31
C ASP A 256 -1.61 11.66 -21.64
N GLY A 257 -2.26 10.50 -21.71
CA GLY A 257 -2.53 9.76 -22.94
C GLY A 257 -3.56 10.42 -23.85
N ASP A 258 -4.58 11.06 -23.28
CA ASP A 258 -5.60 11.81 -24.03
C ASP A 258 -5.01 13.06 -24.70
N ALA A 259 -4.04 13.72 -24.06
CA ALA A 259 -3.39 14.94 -24.59
C ALA A 259 -2.44 14.69 -25.78
N ILE A 260 -2.13 13.43 -26.08
CA ILE A 260 -1.29 13.04 -27.22
C ILE A 260 -2.15 12.72 -28.47
N ASN A 261 -3.46 12.54 -28.29
CA ASN A 261 -4.41 12.19 -29.35
C ASN A 261 -5.30 13.37 -29.82
N GLU A 262 -5.08 14.58 -29.30
CA GLU A 262 -5.64 15.85 -29.81
C GLU A 262 -4.61 16.61 -30.66
#